data_AF-A0A3B8SWQ9-F1
#
_entry.id   AF-A0A3B8SWQ9-F1
#
_cell.length_a   1.000
_cell.length_b   1.000
_cell.length_c   1.000
_cell.angle_alpha   90.00
_cell.angle_beta   90.00
_cell.angle_gamma   90.00
#
_symmetry.space_group_name_H-M   'P 1'
#
loop_
_entity.id
_entity.type
_entity.pdbx_description
1 polymer ?
#
loop_
_entity_poly.entity_id
_entity_poly.type
_entity_poly.pdbx_seq_one_letter_code
_entity_poly.pdbx_strand_id
1 'polypeptide(L)'
;MSAAMRFVLGFLMVVSVQAQAQLPEFTKLVDTVSPAVVNISTRSTQPASRPQQMPDLQQLPPFFREFFERGVPMPPQEREGRSLGSGFIISDDGYV
;
A
#
# COMPACT_ATOMS: atom_id res chain seq x y z
N MET A 1 58.94 -17.42 28.62
CA MET A 1 58.14 -17.44 27.37
C MET A 1 59.08 -17.39 26.18
N SER A 2 59.11 -18.40 25.32
CA SER A 2 60.03 -18.45 24.17
C SER A 2 59.64 -17.41 23.10
N ALA A 3 60.63 -16.91 22.34
CA ALA A 3 60.40 -15.94 21.27
C ALA A 3 59.41 -16.46 20.20
N ALA A 4 59.42 -17.77 19.94
CA ALA A 4 58.48 -18.43 19.04
C ALA A 4 57.01 -18.29 19.51
N MET A 5 56.75 -18.40 20.82
CA MET A 5 55.40 -18.22 21.38
C MET A 5 54.86 -16.82 21.11
N ARG A 6 55.71 -15.78 21.22
CA ARG A 6 55.32 -14.39 20.97
C ARG A 6 55.03 -14.14 19.49
N PHE A 7 55.79 -14.77 18.60
CA PHE A 7 55.55 -14.71 17.15
C PHE A 7 54.22 -15.36 16.76
N VAL A 8 53.93 -16.55 17.29
CA VAL A 8 52.68 -17.26 17.02
C VAL A 8 51.48 -16.49 17.55
N LEU A 9 51.58 -15.92 18.75
CA LEU A 9 50.51 -15.12 19.35
C LEU A 9 50.25 -13.81 18.58
N GLY A 10 51.31 -13.15 18.11
CA GLY A 10 51.21 -11.96 17.26
C GLY A 10 50.59 -12.28 15.90
N PHE A 11 50.97 -13.41 15.29
CA PHE A 11 50.40 -13.86 14.03
C PHE A 11 48.90 -14.18 14.16
N LEU A 12 48.50 -14.89 15.22
CA LEU A 12 47.09 -15.18 15.52
C LEU A 12 46.25 -13.90 15.69
N MET A 13 46.78 -12.89 16.38
CA MET A 13 46.10 -11.59 16.56
C MET A 13 45.86 -10.85 15.22
N VAL A 14 46.79 -10.90 14.27
CA VAL A 14 46.65 -10.23 12.97
C VAL A 14 45.58 -10.89 12.10
N VAL A 15 45.44 -12.22 12.18
CA VAL A 15 44.45 -12.98 11.40
C VAL A 15 43.02 -12.73 11.89
N SER A 16 42.83 -12.40 13.18
CA SER A 16 41.49 -12.14 13.76
C SER A 16 40.85 -10.81 13.37
N VAL A 17 41.57 -9.89 12.72
CA VAL A 17 41.08 -8.52 12.43
C VAL A 17 40.25 -8.43 11.14
N GLN A 18 40.18 -9.49 10.34
CA GLN A 18 39.57 -9.46 8.99
C GLN A 18 38.05 -9.71 8.95
N ALA A 19 37.36 -9.78 10.10
CA ALA A 19 35.91 -10.06 10.15
C ALA A 19 35.08 -8.78 10.34
N GLN A 20 35.11 -7.86 9.37
CA GLN A 20 34.16 -6.75 9.29
C GLN A 20 33.05 -7.11 8.29
N ALA A 21 31.87 -7.48 8.78
CA ALA A 21 30.68 -7.64 7.95
C ALA A 21 30.20 -6.25 7.50
N GLN A 22 30.64 -5.80 6.33
CA GLN A 22 30.09 -4.59 5.72
C GLN A 22 28.70 -4.90 5.16
N LEU A 23 27.70 -4.21 5.71
CA LEU A 23 26.34 -4.25 5.18
C LEU A 23 26.33 -3.63 3.78
N PRO A 24 25.61 -4.22 2.81
CA PRO A 24 25.48 -3.63 1.48
C PRO A 24 24.83 -2.25 1.55
N GLU A 25 25.32 -1.36 0.69
CA GLU A 25 24.86 0.02 0.55
C GLU A 25 23.68 0.03 -0.45
N PHE A 26 22.52 0.55 -0.04
CA PHE A 26 21.30 0.53 -0.86
C PHE A 26 20.97 1.87 -1.52
N THR A 27 21.65 2.96 -1.17
CA THR A 27 21.38 4.30 -1.70
C THR A 27 21.55 4.33 -3.21
N LYS A 28 22.63 3.73 -3.76
CA LYS A 28 22.78 3.65 -5.22
C LYS A 28 21.64 2.89 -5.91
N LEU A 29 21.14 1.84 -5.28
CA LEU A 29 20.00 1.09 -5.79
C LEU A 29 18.75 1.98 -5.77
N VAL A 30 18.49 2.64 -4.64
CA VAL A 30 17.38 3.58 -4.46
C VAL A 30 17.45 4.70 -5.50
N ASP A 31 18.59 5.34 -5.71
CA ASP A 31 18.76 6.40 -6.72
C ASP A 31 18.40 5.91 -8.13
N THR A 32 18.71 4.65 -8.42
CA THR A 32 18.42 4.03 -9.73
C THR A 32 16.95 3.65 -9.88
N VAL A 33 16.28 3.14 -8.83
CA VAL A 33 14.92 2.59 -8.93
C VAL A 33 13.81 3.56 -8.51
N SER A 34 14.12 4.59 -7.73
CA SER A 34 13.13 5.57 -7.24
C SER A 34 12.33 6.24 -8.36
N PRO A 35 12.90 6.57 -9.54
CA PRO A 35 12.12 7.15 -10.63
C PRO A 35 10.96 6.27 -11.13
N ALA A 36 11.02 4.95 -10.93
CA ALA A 36 9.94 4.05 -11.30
C ALA A 36 8.76 4.09 -10.31
N VAL A 37 8.95 4.64 -9.11
CA VAL A 37 7.93 4.63 -8.05
C VAL A 37 6.98 5.80 -8.22
N VAL A 38 5.68 5.50 -8.28
CA VAL A 38 4.63 6.50 -8.50
C VAL A 38 3.57 6.49 -7.40
N ASN A 39 2.92 7.63 -7.20
CA ASN A 39 1.71 7.74 -6.37
C ASN A 39 0.48 7.44 -7.23
N ILE A 40 -0.36 6.52 -6.78
CA ILE A 40 -1.59 6.11 -7.44
C ILE A 40 -2.78 6.71 -6.69
N SER A 41 -3.60 7.50 -7.38
CA SER A 41 -4.90 7.96 -6.89
C SER A 41 -5.99 7.44 -7.81
N THR A 42 -6.91 6.64 -7.27
CA THR A 42 -8.05 6.12 -8.02
C THR A 42 -9.35 6.74 -7.55
N ARG A 43 -10.27 6.94 -8.50
CA ARG A 43 -11.66 7.31 -8.26
C ARG A 43 -12.54 6.27 -8.93
N SER A 44 -13.43 5.66 -8.16
CA SER A 44 -14.41 4.71 -8.67
C SER A 44 -15.81 5.29 -8.48
N THR A 45 -16.51 5.43 -9.60
CA THR A 45 -17.96 5.67 -9.61
C THR A 45 -18.62 4.31 -9.69
N GLN A 46 -19.09 3.78 -8.56
CA GLN A 46 -19.98 2.62 -8.62
C GLN A 46 -21.39 3.13 -8.96
N PRO A 47 -21.97 2.70 -10.10
CA PRO A 47 -23.40 2.87 -10.27
C PRO A 47 -24.09 2.20 -9.09
N ALA A 48 -25.17 2.79 -8.61
CA ALA A 48 -26.02 2.17 -7.59
C ALA A 48 -26.71 0.93 -8.16
N SER A 49 -25.96 -0.13 -8.45
CA SER A 49 -26.42 -1.36 -9.09
C SER A 49 -27.13 -2.30 -8.12
N ARG A 50 -27.55 -1.80 -6.94
CA ARG A 50 -28.58 -2.46 -6.17
C ARG A 50 -29.82 -1.60 -6.26
N PRO A 51 -30.94 -2.11 -6.81
CA PRO A 51 -32.22 -1.58 -6.39
C PRO A 51 -32.20 -1.70 -4.87
N GLN A 52 -32.16 -0.56 -4.18
CA GLN A 52 -32.48 -0.49 -2.77
C GLN A 52 -33.79 -1.26 -2.67
N GLN A 53 -33.79 -2.44 -2.03
CA GLN A 53 -35.04 -3.16 -1.80
C GLN A 53 -35.96 -2.16 -1.12
N MET A 54 -36.96 -1.69 -1.86
CA MET A 54 -37.93 -0.75 -1.34
C MET A 54 -38.51 -1.43 -0.10
N PRO A 55 -38.45 -0.82 1.09
CA PRO A 55 -39.09 -1.41 2.26
C PRO A 55 -40.55 -1.70 1.93
N ASP A 56 -41.06 -2.85 2.36
CA ASP A 56 -42.47 -3.16 2.19
C ASP A 56 -43.32 -2.08 2.88
N LEU A 57 -43.90 -1.18 2.08
CA LEU A 57 -44.62 0.01 2.55
C LEU A 57 -45.85 -0.35 3.40
N GLN A 58 -46.31 -1.60 3.32
CA GLN A 58 -47.44 -2.12 4.07
C GLN A 58 -47.09 -2.33 5.55
N GLN A 59 -45.82 -2.57 5.87
CA GLN A 59 -45.33 -2.80 7.23
C GLN A 59 -44.88 -1.50 7.94
N LEU A 60 -44.82 -0.38 7.22
CA LEU A 60 -44.45 0.91 7.80
C LEU A 60 -45.62 1.57 8.54
N PRO A 61 -45.36 2.28 9.67
CA PRO A 61 -46.36 3.12 10.30
C PRO A 61 -46.91 4.20 9.34
N PRO A 62 -48.18 4.65 9.50
CA PRO A 62 -48.84 5.56 8.56
C PRO A 62 -48.03 6.81 8.19
N PHE A 63 -47.44 7.45 9.21
CA PHE A 63 -46.59 8.63 9.05
C PHE A 63 -45.41 8.44 8.08
N PHE A 64 -44.78 7.25 8.09
CA PHE A 64 -43.68 6.94 7.17
C PHE A 64 -44.21 6.54 5.78
N ARG A 65 -45.36 5.87 5.71
CA ARG A 65 -46.01 5.52 4.44
C ARG A 65 -46.34 6.76 3.61
N GLU A 66 -46.98 7.75 4.23
CA GLU A 66 -47.30 9.03 3.58
C GLU A 66 -46.06 9.83 3.17
N PHE A 67 -44.91 9.60 3.81
CA PHE A 67 -43.63 10.23 3.46
C PHE A 67 -43.02 9.61 2.18
N PHE A 68 -43.08 8.28 2.03
CA PHE A 68 -42.61 7.60 0.82
C PHE A 68 -43.59 7.70 -0.36
N GLU A 69 -44.91 7.67 -0.10
CA GLU A 69 -45.96 7.83 -1.11
C GLU A 69 -46.01 9.24 -1.70
N ARG A 70 -45.70 10.28 -0.90
CA ARG A 70 -45.58 11.66 -1.38
C ARG A 70 -44.28 11.95 -2.14
N GLY A 71 -43.52 10.90 -2.49
CA GLY A 71 -42.42 11.00 -3.42
C GLY A 71 -41.23 11.74 -2.83
N VAL A 72 -40.61 11.18 -1.79
CA VAL A 72 -39.19 11.42 -1.57
C VAL A 72 -38.43 10.37 -2.38
N PRO A 73 -38.13 10.61 -3.67
CA PRO A 73 -37.12 9.82 -4.34
C PRO A 73 -35.83 10.09 -3.58
N MET A 74 -35.34 9.12 -2.81
CA MET A 74 -33.94 9.11 -2.47
C MET A 74 -33.22 8.81 -3.78
N PRO A 75 -32.58 9.79 -4.43
CA PRO A 75 -31.79 9.50 -5.62
C PRO A 75 -30.75 8.45 -5.21
N PRO A 76 -30.50 7.43 -6.04
CA PRO A 76 -29.40 6.53 -5.81
C PRO A 76 -28.13 7.37 -5.76
N GLN A 77 -27.60 7.57 -4.55
CA GLN A 77 -26.43 8.41 -4.40
C GLN A 77 -25.23 7.62 -4.89
N GLU A 78 -24.66 8.05 -6.00
CA GLU A 78 -23.38 7.54 -6.49
C GLU A 78 -22.36 7.70 -5.36
N ARG A 79 -21.86 6.58 -4.87
CA ARG A 79 -20.79 6.60 -3.88
C ARG A 79 -19.48 6.70 -4.65
N GLU A 80 -18.82 7.86 -4.54
CA GLU A 80 -17.45 8.01 -4.99
C GLU A 80 -16.51 7.24 -4.07
N GLY A 81 -15.97 6.11 -4.55
CA GLY A 81 -14.85 5.44 -3.91
C GLY A 81 -13.55 6.16 -4.26
N ARG A 82 -12.73 6.50 -3.26
CA ARG A 82 -11.38 7.04 -3.47
C ARG A 82 -10.36 6.10 -2.83
N SER A 83 -9.27 5.82 -3.55
CA SER A 83 -8.15 5.06 -3.01
C SER A 83 -6.82 5.75 -3.33
N LEU A 84 -5.85 5.58 -2.44
CA LEU A 84 -4.48 6.03 -2.58
C LEU A 84 -3.54 4.84 -2.40
N GLY A 85 -2.44 4.82 -3.16
CA GLY A 85 -1.42 3.79 -3.05
C GLY A 85 -0.13 4.19 -3.75
N SER A 86 0.82 3.27 -3.76
CA SER A 86 2.06 3.38 -4.52
C SER A 86 2.13 2.26 -5.55
N GLY A 87 2.84 2.48 -6.65
CA GLY A 87 3.11 1.46 -7.66
C GLY A 87 4.43 1.69 -8.37
N PHE A 88 4.71 0.87 -9.37
CA PHE A 88 5.96 0.90 -10.13
C PHE A 88 5.66 0.91 -11.62
N ILE A 89 6.34 1.75 -12.39
CA ILE A 89 6.36 1.61 -13.85
C ILE A 89 7.32 0.47 -14.19
N ILE A 90 6.84 -0.57 -14.89
CA ILE A 90 7.65 -1.77 -15.20
C ILE A 90 8.11 -1.85 -16.66
N SER A 91 7.58 -0.98 -17.53
CA SER A 91 7.83 -0.98 -18.97
C SER A 91 7.96 0.45 -19.50
N ASP A 92 8.72 0.63 -20.58
CA ASP A 92 8.98 1.95 -21.20
C ASP A 92 7.72 2.60 -21.82
N ASP A 93 6.66 1.81 -22.04
CA ASP A 93 5.35 2.30 -22.48
C ASP A 93 4.48 2.87 -21.35
N GLY A 94 4.96 2.81 -20.10
CA GLY A 94 4.29 3.35 -18.93
C GLY A 94 3.35 2.38 -18.22
N TYR A 95 3.45 1.07 -18.45
CA TYR A 95 2.66 0.08 -17.70
C TYR A 95 3.00 0.09 -16.20
N VAL A 96 1.96 0.11 -15.34
CA VAL A 96 2.03 0.11 -13.87
C VAL A 96 1.38 -1.14 -13.29
#